data_AF-K2DJU1-F1
#
_entry.id   AF-K2DJU1-F1
#
_cell.length_a   1.000
_cell.length_b   1.000
_cell.length_c   1.000
_cell.angle_alpha   90.00
_cell.angle_beta   90.00
_cell.angle_gamma   90.00
#
_symmetry.space_group_name_H-M   'P 1'
#
loop_
_entity.id
_entity.type
_entity.pdbx_description
1 polymer ?
#
loop_
_entity_poly.entity_id
_entity_poly.type
_entity_poly.pdbx_seq_one_letter_code
_entity_poly.pdbx_strand_id
1 'polypeptide(L)' 'MKKFPDMEHNEPGKVTLAPGKQGEIVWQFTKAGAVNFACLMPGHYEAGMKGAIQV' A
#
# COMPACT_ATOMS: atom_id res chain seq x y z
N MET A 1 5.31 7.82 7.66
CA MET A 1 6.27 6.71 7.79
C MET A 1 7.72 7.16 8.07
N LYS A 2 8.68 7.28 7.13
CA LYS A 2 10.12 7.46 7.52
C LYS A 2 10.46 8.68 8.40
N LYS A 3 9.87 9.84 8.10
CA LYS A 3 10.05 11.07 8.90
C LYS A 3 9.12 11.13 10.13
N PHE A 4 8.01 10.38 10.10
CA PHE A 4 6.99 10.29 11.14
C PHE A 4 6.44 8.86 11.16
N PRO A 5 7.09 7.92 11.88
CA PRO A 5 6.78 6.48 11.79
C PRO A 5 5.46 6.12 12.47
N ASP A 6 5.08 6.88 13.49
CA ASP A 6 3.89 6.65 14.31
C ASP A 6 2.69 7.51 13.89
N MET A 7 2.80 8.23 12.76
CA MET A 7 1.68 9.00 12.21
C MET A 7 0.55 8.04 11.82
N GLU A 8 -0.65 8.29 12.35
CA GLU A 8 -1.84 7.57 11.93
C GLU A 8 -2.13 7.90 10.46
N HIS A 9 -2.01 6.89 9.62
CA HIS A 9 -2.39 6.95 8.23
C HIS A 9 -3.82 6.44 8.15
N ASN A 10 -4.84 7.32 8.13
CA ASN A 10 -6.25 6.91 8.07
C ASN A 10 -6.94 7.08 6.69
N GLU A 11 -6.29 6.63 5.61
CA GLU A 11 -6.84 6.68 4.26
C GLU A 11 -7.62 5.39 3.91
N PRO A 12 -8.65 5.46 3.04
CA PRO A 12 -9.45 4.29 2.64
C PRO A 12 -8.72 3.29 1.73
N GLY A 13 -7.64 3.71 1.08
CA GLY A 13 -6.86 2.88 0.14
C GLY A 13 -5.74 2.07 0.80
N LYS A 14 -5.90 1.63 2.05
CA LYS A 14 -4.87 0.91 2.79
C LYS A 14 -5.45 -0.27 3.58
N VAL A 15 -4.58 -1.23 3.86
CA VAL A 15 -4.82 -2.27 4.86
C VAL A 15 -3.52 -2.57 5.59
N THR A 16 -3.59 -2.75 6.91
CA THR A 16 -2.46 -3.22 7.72
C THR A 16 -2.70 -4.68 8.07
N LEU A 17 -1.75 -5.56 7.74
CA LEU A 17 -1.85 -6.99 7.96
C LEU A 17 -0.74 -7.48 8.89
N ALA A 18 -1.11 -8.30 9.87
CA ALA A 18 -0.16 -9.09 10.63
C ALA A 18 0.42 -10.23 9.77
N PRO A 19 1.60 -10.78 10.09
CA PRO A 19 2.18 -11.91 9.37
C PRO A 19 1.19 -13.08 9.22
N GLY A 20 1.06 -13.61 8.01
CA GLY A 20 0.17 -14.73 7.69
C GLY A 20 -1.32 -14.38 7.62
N LYS A 21 -1.71 -13.11 7.78
CA LYS A 21 -3.09 -12.65 7.60
C LYS A 21 -3.35 -12.17 6.19
N GLN A 22 -4.64 -12.08 5.83
CA GLN A 22 -5.12 -11.60 4.55
C GLN A 22 -6.10 -10.44 4.77
N GLY A 23 -6.25 -9.58 3.77
CA GLY A 23 -7.21 -8.50 3.73
C GLY A 23 -7.39 -8.00 2.29
N GLU A 24 -8.39 -7.18 2.08
CA GLU A 24 -8.80 -6.74 0.74
C GLU A 24 -8.89 -5.22 0.66
N ILE A 25 -8.54 -4.67 -0.51
CA ILE A 25 -8.82 -3.29 -0.90
C ILE A 25 -9.57 -3.38 -2.23
N VAL A 26 -10.83 -2.95 -2.23
CA VAL A 26 -11.64 -2.87 -3.45
C VAL A 26 -11.56 -1.46 -4.00
N TRP A 27 -11.17 -1.33 -5.28
CA TRP A 27 -10.99 -0.03 -5.92
C TRP A 27 -11.60 -0.02 -7.33
N GLN A 28 -12.32 1.05 -7.66
CA GLN A 28 -12.79 1.30 -9.02
C GLN A 28 -11.91 2.35 -9.69
N PHE A 29 -11.21 1.95 -10.76
CA PHE A 29 -10.41 2.87 -11.55
C PHE A 29 -11.28 3.61 -12.57
N THR A 30 -11.15 4.92 -12.63
CA THR A 30 -11.91 5.79 -13.55
C THR A 30 -11.10 6.27 -14.74
N LYS A 31 -9.79 5.92 -14.79
CA LYS A 31 -8.85 6.31 -15.84
C LYS A 31 -7.87 5.16 -16.09
N ALA A 32 -7.50 4.98 -17.36
CA ALA A 32 -6.45 4.05 -17.77
C ALA A 32 -5.06 4.56 -17.35
N GLY A 33 -4.13 3.64 -17.11
CA GLY A 33 -2.76 3.95 -16.72
C GLY A 33 -2.19 2.99 -15.69
N ALA A 34 -0.94 3.23 -15.30
CA ALA A 34 -0.27 2.47 -14.25
C ALA A 34 -0.61 3.04 -12.87
N VAL A 35 -1.11 2.19 -11.98
CA VAL A 35 -1.36 2.51 -10.57
C VAL A 35 -0.38 1.76 -9.68
N ASN A 36 0.41 2.49 -8.91
CA ASN A 36 1.40 1.89 -8.01
C ASN A 36 0.77 1.53 -6.66
N PHE A 37 1.17 0.40 -6.10
CA PHE A 37 0.88 0.01 -4.72
C PHE A 37 2.18 -0.36 -4.00
N ALA A 38 2.20 -0.20 -2.68
CA ALA A 38 3.40 -0.37 -1.87
C ALA A 38 3.08 -0.63 -0.41
N CYS A 39 3.95 -1.41 0.26
CA CYS A 39 3.99 -1.44 1.72
C CYS A 39 4.91 -0.31 2.22
N LEU A 40 4.35 0.59 3.03
CA LEU A 40 5.06 1.77 3.53
C LEU A 40 5.70 1.56 4.90
N MET A 41 5.70 0.32 5.41
CA MET A 41 6.44 -0.04 6.61
C MET A 41 7.94 0.19 6.38
N PRO A 42 8.68 0.72 7.37
CA PRO A 42 10.11 0.98 7.22
C PRO A 42 10.87 -0.24 6.67
N GLY A 43 11.59 -0.06 5.57
CA GLY A 43 12.40 -1.10 4.93
C GLY A 43 11.64 -2.03 3.98
N HIS A 44 10.31 -2.12 4.06
CA HIS A 44 9.52 -3.04 3.23
C HIS A 44 9.50 -2.60 1.76
N TYR A 45 9.35 -1.30 1.50
CA TYR A 45 9.37 -0.76 0.14
C TYR A 45 10.72 -0.99 -0.54
N GLU A 46 11.82 -0.70 0.17
CA GLU A 46 13.18 -0.89 -0.32
C GLU A 46 13.52 -2.37 -0.51
N ALA A 47 12.97 -3.26 0.33
CA ALA A 47 13.06 -4.70 0.17
C ALA A 47 12.21 -5.26 -0.99
N GLY A 48 11.41 -4.42 -1.65
CA GLY A 48 10.69 -4.78 -2.88
C GLY A 48 9.20 -5.04 -2.71
N MET A 49 8.59 -4.73 -1.55
CA MET A 49 7.12 -4.77 -1.37
C MET A 49 6.43 -3.60 -2.08
N LYS A 50 6.49 -3.61 -3.40
CA LYS A 50 5.91 -2.62 -4.30
C LYS A 50 5.53 -3.28 -5.62
N GLY A 51 4.55 -2.71 -6.31
CA GLY A 51 4.14 -3.16 -7.63
C GLY A 51 3.33 -2.11 -8.35
N ALA A 52 3.00 -2.42 -9.61
CA ALA A 52 2.14 -1.60 -10.44
C ALA A 52 1.02 -2.47 -11.01
N ILE A 53 -0.18 -1.89 -11.06
CA ILE A 53 -1.34 -2.44 -11.74
C ILE A 53 -1.50 -1.65 -13.03
N GLN A 54 -1.51 -2.33 -14.17
CA GLN A 54 -1.87 -1.70 -15.44
C GLN A 54 -3.38 -1.77 -15.60
N VAL A 55 -4.02 -0.60 -15.67
CA VAL A 55 -5.45 -0.40 -15.88
C VAL A 55 -5.69 0.16 -17.28
#